data_AF-A0A1C6HX24-F1
#
_entry.id   AF-A0A1C6HX24-F1
#
_cell.length_a   1.000
_cell.length_b   1.000
_cell.length_c   1.000
_cell.angle_alpha   90.00
_cell.angle_beta   90.00
_cell.angle_gamma   90.00
#
_symmetry.space_group_name_H-M   'P 1'
#
loop_
_entity.id
_entity.type
_entity.pdbx_description
1 polymer ?
#
loop_
_entity_poly.entity_id
_entity_poly.type
_entity_poly.pdbx_seq_one_letter_code
_entity_poly.pdbx_strand_id
1 'polypeptide(L)' 'MKSEPIKLRRLRAGFIDREEVANLLGISDLYLGKLERGDKKTSPKLIVRMAKLYRCTTDEIFKDFNITG' A
#
# COMPACT_ATOMS: atom_id res chain seq x y z
N MET A 1 18.59 -4.44 -3.55
CA MET A 1 17.30 -3.94 -4.06
C MET A 1 16.36 -3.81 -2.86
N LYS A 2 15.86 -2.60 -2.56
CA LYS A 2 14.83 -2.44 -1.52
C LYS A 2 13.57 -3.18 -2.01
N SER A 3 13.09 -4.16 -1.25
CA SER A 3 11.80 -4.78 -1.53
C SER A 3 10.71 -3.74 -1.27
N GLU A 4 9.96 -3.37 -2.30
CA GLU A 4 8.78 -2.49 -2.23
C GLU A 4 7.51 -3.38 -2.27
N PRO A 5 7.17 -4.11 -1.19
CA PRO A 5 6.14 -5.14 -1.24
C PRO A 5 4.75 -4.56 -1.57
N ILE A 6 4.46 -3.35 -1.09
CA ILE A 6 3.22 -2.61 -1.40
C ILE A 6 3.12 -2.28 -2.90
N LYS A 7 4.22 -1.88 -3.53
CA LYS A 7 4.26 -1.62 -4.98
C LYS A 7 4.02 -2.89 -5.78
N LEU A 8 4.62 -4.00 -5.34
CA LEU A 8 4.37 -5.30 -5.96
C LEU A 8 2.89 -5.72 -5.84
N ARG A 9 2.23 -5.47 -4.71
CA ARG A 9 0.80 -5.73 -4.56
C ARG A 9 -0.04 -4.88 -5.48
N ARG A 10 0.26 -3.57 -5.58
CA ARG A 10 -0.42 -2.67 -6.51
C ARG A 10 -0.34 -3.18 -7.95
N LEU A 11 0.85 -3.57 -8.40
CA LEU A 11 1.06 -4.11 -9.75
C LEU A 11 0.36 -5.46 -9.95
N ARG A 12 0.39 -6.36 -8.95
CA ARG A 12 -0.32 -7.66 -9.01
C ARG A 12 -1.83 -7.51 -9.03
N ALA A 13 -2.36 -6.46 -8.41
CA ALA A 13 -3.77 -6.11 -8.46
C ALA A 13 -4.19 -5.44 -9.79
N GLY A 14 -3.25 -5.22 -10.71
CA GLY A 14 -3.50 -4.64 -12.03
C GLY A 14 -3.44 -3.11 -12.09
N PHE A 15 -3.06 -2.45 -11.01
CA PHE A 15 -2.97 -1.00 -10.99
C PHE A 15 -1.59 -0.52 -11.44
N ILE A 16 -1.52 0.04 -12.66
CA ILE A 16 -0.28 0.56 -13.24
C ILE A 16 -0.05 2.00 -12.81
N ASP A 17 -1.12 2.81 -12.83
CA ASP A 17 -1.08 4.20 -12.41
C ASP A 17 -1.11 4.34 -10.88
N ARG A 18 -0.16 5.10 -10.35
CA ARG A 18 -0.05 5.37 -8.91
C ARG A 18 -1.01 6.48 -8.48
N GLU A 19 -1.29 7.45 -9.35
CA GLU A 19 -2.19 8.56 -9.06
C GLU A 19 -3.64 8.07 -8.91
N GLU A 20 -4.09 7.20 -9.83
CA GLU A 20 -5.38 6.52 -9.74
C GLU A 20 -5.55 5.80 -8.39
N VAL A 21 -4.56 5.01 -7.99
CA VAL A 21 -4.58 4.26 -6.73
C VAL A 21 -4.57 5.20 -5.53
N ALA A 22 -3.78 6.27 -5.58
CA ALA A 22 -3.75 7.27 -4.52
C ALA A 22 -5.12 7.92 -4.34
N ASN A 23 -5.82 8.25 -5.43
CA ASN A 23 -7.18 8.79 -5.41
C ASN A 23 -8.19 7.78 -4.82
N LEU A 24 -8.15 6.51 -5.23
CA LEU A 24 -9.00 5.44 -4.65
C LEU A 24 -8.72 5.24 -3.15
N LEU A 25 -7.45 5.38 -2.75
CA LEU A 25 -6.99 5.34 -1.37
C LEU A 25 -7.16 6.68 -0.63
N GLY A 26 -7.68 7.74 -1.28
CA GLY A 26 -7.94 9.05 -0.68
C GLY A 26 -6.71 9.65 -0.03
N ILE A 27 -5.55 9.48 -0.65
CA ILE A 27 -4.24 10.00 -0.25
C ILE A 27 -3.60 10.68 -1.47
N SER A 28 -2.51 11.42 -1.26
CA SER A 28 -1.74 11.97 -2.37
C SER A 28 -0.81 10.92 -2.99
N ASP A 29 -0.52 11.07 -4.29
CA ASP A 29 0.47 10.24 -5.01
C ASP A 29 1.82 10.20 -4.30
N LEU A 30 2.29 11.36 -3.83
CA LEU A 30 3.52 11.48 -3.05
C LEU A 30 3.48 10.66 -1.74
N TYR A 31 2.32 10.61 -1.08
CA TYR A 31 2.13 9.81 0.13
C TYR A 31 2.19 8.32 -0.19
N LEU A 32 1.52 7.88 -1.26
CA LEU A 32 1.58 6.49 -1.73
C LEU A 32 3.02 6.08 -2.08
N GLY A 33 3.77 6.94 -2.77
CA GLY A 33 5.19 6.70 -3.06
C GLY A 33 6.06 6.56 -1.80
N LYS A 34 5.76 7.30 -0.72
CA LYS A 34 6.45 7.14 0.58
C LYS A 34 6.07 5.81 1.26
N LEU A 35 4.81 5.38 1.14
CA LEU A 35 4.37 4.07 1.63
C LEU A 35 5.05 2.92 0.89
N GLU A 36 5.11 2.99 -0.44
CA GLU A 36 5.74 1.95 -1.28
C GLU A 36 7.21 1.73 -0.94
N ARG A 37 7.94 2.79 -0.58
CA ARG A 37 9.34 2.71 -0.16
C ARG A 37 9.54 2.24 1.29
N GLY A 38 8.46 2.10 2.05
CA GLY A 38 8.51 1.77 3.48
C GLY A 38 8.93 2.95 4.38
N ASP A 39 8.88 4.18 3.88
CA ASP A 39 9.37 5.37 4.61
C ASP A 39 8.40 5.81 5.73
N LYS A 40 7.17 5.29 5.77
CA LYS A 40 6.12 5.76 6.69
C LYS A 40 5.19 4.64 7.15
N LYS A 41 4.94 4.59 8.46
CA LYS A 41 3.85 3.79 9.05
C LYS A 41 2.51 4.46 8.74
N THR A 42 1.54 3.66 8.33
CA THR A 42 0.20 4.10 7.94
C THR A 42 -0.83 3.81 9.03
N SER A 43 -2.01 4.43 8.94
CA SER A 43 -3.12 4.17 9.85
C SER A 43 -3.81 2.83 9.55
N PRO A 44 -4.37 2.14 10.57
CA PRO A 44 -5.16 0.92 10.36
C PRO A 44 -6.31 1.10 9.36
N LYS A 45 -6.94 2.29 9.35
CA LYS A 45 -8.02 2.62 8.40
C LYS A 45 -7.53 2.58 6.95
N LEU A 46 -6.33 3.10 6.67
CA LEU A 46 -5.76 3.08 5.33
C LEU A 46 -5.31 1.65 4.94
N ILE A 47 -4.79 0.87 5.88
CA ILE A 47 -4.46 -0.55 5.67
C ILE A 47 -5.69 -1.35 5.22
N VAL A 48 -6.85 -1.15 5.87
CA VAL A 48 -8.12 -1.79 5.46
C VAL A 48 -8.52 -1.40 4.03
N ARG A 49 -8.33 -0.13 3.65
CA ARG A 49 -8.62 0.33 2.28
C ARG A 49 -7.68 -0.28 1.26
N MET A 50 -6.38 -0.36 1.58
CA MET A 50 -5.37 -1.00 0.73
C MET A 50 -5.63 -2.49 0.56
N ALA A 51 -5.98 -3.20 1.63
CA ALA A 51 -6.35 -4.61 1.61
C ALA A 51 -7.52 -4.88 0.64
N LYS A 52 -8.60 -4.07 0.75
CA LYS A 52 -9.74 -4.14 -0.16
C LYS A 52 -9.36 -3.85 -1.60
N LEU A 53 -8.58 -2.78 -1.84
CA LEU A 53 -8.20 -2.36 -3.19
C LEU A 53 -7.29 -3.39 -3.87
N TYR A 54 -6.29 -3.90 -3.15
CA TYR A 54 -5.32 -4.86 -3.67
C TYR A 54 -5.77 -6.32 -3.56
N ARG A 55 -7.02 -6.57 -3.14
CA ARG A 55 -7.61 -7.91 -3.00
C ARG A 55 -6.75 -8.86 -2.16
N CYS A 56 -6.24 -8.36 -1.04
CA CYS A 56 -5.41 -9.10 -0.10
C CYS A 56 -5.92 -8.88 1.33
N THR A 57 -5.37 -9.60 2.31
CA THR A 57 -5.77 -9.42 3.71
C THR A 57 -5.08 -8.23 4.35
N THR A 58 -5.65 -7.72 5.44
CA THR A 58 -4.98 -6.70 6.24
C THR A 58 -3.68 -7.22 6.84
N ASP A 59 -3.61 -8.49 7.24
CA ASP A 59 -2.42 -9.11 7.84
C ASP A 59 -1.25 -9.15 6.85
N GLU A 60 -1.55 -9.44 5.59
CA GLU A 60 -0.60 -9.36 4.50
C GLU A 60 -0.02 -7.94 4.33
N ILE A 61 -0.87 -6.91 4.41
CA ILE A 61 -0.43 -5.52 4.35
C ILE A 61 0.37 -5.13 5.62
N PHE A 62 -0.04 -5.58 6.81
CA PHE A 62 0.70 -5.35 8.05
C PHE A 62 2.12 -5.96 7.99
N LYS A 63 2.22 -7.19 7.47
CA LYS A 63 3.50 -7.87 7.25
C LYS A 63 4.39 -7.11 6.28
N ASP A 64 3.82 -6.60 5.19
CA ASP A 64 4.54 -5.81 4.20
C ASP A 64 5.10 -4.49 4.77
N PHE A 65 4.38 -3.88 5.73
CA PHE A 65 4.85 -2.70 6.46
C PHE A 65 5.78 -3.03 7.64
N ASN A 66 6.10 -4.32 7.83
CA ASN A 66 6.86 -4.83 8.97
C ASN A 66 6.27 -4.34 10.32
N ILE A 67 4.95 -4.20 10.37
CA ILE A 67 4.21 -3.86 11.58
C ILE A 67 3.93 -5.19 12.28
N THR A 68 4.86 -5.60 13.12
CA THR A 68 4.65 -6.66 14.11
C THR A 68 4.05 -6.01 15.35
N GLY A 69 2.78 -6.32 15.61
CA GLY A 69 2.15 -6.09 16.92
C GLY A 69 2.50 -7.21 17.87
#